data_AF-A0A060M113-F1
#
_entry.id   AF-A0A060M113-F1
#
_cell.length_a   1.000
_cell.length_b   1.000
_cell.length_c   1.000
_cell.angle_alpha   90.00
_cell.angle_beta   90.00
_cell.angle_gamma   90.00
#
_symmetry.space_group_name_H-M   'P 1'
#
loop_
_entity.id
_entity.type
_entity.pdbx_description
1 polymer ?
#
loop_
_entity_poly.entity_id
_entity_poly.type
_entity_poly.pdbx_seq_one_letter_code
_entity_poly.pdbx_strand_id
1 'polypeptide(L)'
;MFGNGEWVIYKAGRTSILGWISEAKVIASSSSNEPIKTMYQFYTKQRVLNGKQPLLANEDDLQTSKARLKESDIRALQELALLTKDKQWFMELSRLRDKVGIRKNVSN
;
A
#
# COMPACT_ATOMS: atom_id res chain seq x y z
N MET A 1 -7.75 8.11 -7.45
CA MET A 1 -8.42 7.03 -6.72
C MET A 1 -7.48 5.88 -6.43
N PHE A 2 -7.39 5.51 -5.15
CA PHE A 2 -6.62 4.36 -4.67
C PHE A 2 -7.46 3.07 -4.68
N GLY A 3 -6.83 1.94 -4.95
CA GLY A 3 -7.44 0.61 -4.97
C GLY A 3 -7.34 -0.14 -3.64
N ASN A 4 -8.18 -1.15 -3.45
CA ASN A 4 -8.06 -2.06 -2.30
C ASN A 4 -6.75 -2.83 -2.39
N GLY A 5 -6.03 -2.93 -1.27
CA GLY A 5 -4.70 -3.53 -1.17
C GLY A 5 -3.55 -2.59 -1.56
N GLU A 6 -3.82 -1.37 -2.04
CA GLU A 6 -2.75 -0.44 -2.41
C GLU A 6 -2.02 0.12 -1.19
N TRP A 7 -0.70 0.15 -1.27
CA TRP A 7 0.15 0.82 -0.30
C TRP A 7 0.16 2.33 -0.55
N VAL A 8 -0.12 3.09 0.50
CA VAL A 8 -0.24 4.54 0.46
C VAL A 8 0.47 5.17 1.65
N ILE A 9 0.79 6.46 1.51
CA ILE A 9 1.26 7.30 2.60
C ILE A 9 0.10 8.15 3.07
N TYR A 10 -0.31 7.98 4.31
CA TYR A 10 -1.24 8.87 4.99
C TYR A 10 -0.48 10.07 5.56
N LYS A 11 -0.96 11.28 5.26
CA LYS A 11 -0.39 12.55 5.70
C LYS A 11 -1.27 13.14 6.80
N ALA A 12 -0.73 13.20 8.02
CA ALA A 12 -1.36 13.88 9.15
C ALA A 12 -0.46 15.03 9.61
N GLY A 13 -0.67 16.21 9.04
CA GLY A 13 0.17 17.38 9.27
C GLY A 13 1.63 17.10 8.90
N ARG A 14 2.54 17.11 9.89
CA ARG A 14 3.97 16.81 9.69
C ARG A 14 4.30 15.32 9.65
N THR A 15 3.37 14.46 10.06
CA THR A 15 3.60 13.01 10.15
C THR A 15 3.22 12.33 8.84
N SER A 16 4.06 11.40 8.39
CA SER A 16 3.81 10.56 7.23
C SER A 16 3.83 9.10 7.64
N ILE A 17 2.73 8.39 7.40
CA ILE A 17 2.52 7.04 7.89
C ILE A 17 2.32 6.13 6.68
N LEU A 18 3.17 5.11 6.54
CA LEU A 18 2.99 4.07 5.53
C LEU A 18 1.92 3.09 5.99
N GLY A 19 1.00 2.77 5.09
CA GLY A 19 -0.04 1.79 5.33
C GLY A 19 -0.66 1.31 4.02
N TRP A 20 -1.75 0.57 4.12
CA TRP A 20 -2.49 0.07 2.96
C TRP A 20 -3.97 0.37 3.07
N ILE A 21 -4.62 0.48 1.92
CA ILE A 21 -6.08 0.60 1.83
C ILE A 21 -6.68 -0.79 1.92
N SER A 22 -7.57 -1.01 2.87
CA SER A 22 -8.35 -2.26 2.92
C SER A 22 -9.62 -2.14 2.09
N GLU A 23 -10.28 -0.99 2.15
CA GLU A 23 -11.56 -0.74 1.51
C GLU A 23 -11.67 0.72 1.11
N ALA A 24 -12.17 0.98 -0.10
CA ALA A 24 -12.59 2.29 -0.56
C ALA A 24 -14.13 2.37 -0.56
N LYS A 25 -14.69 3.34 0.14
CA LYS A 25 -16.14 3.59 0.18
C LYS A 25 -16.43 4.99 -0.36
N VAL A 26 -17.23 5.05 -1.41
CA VAL A 26 -17.75 6.31 -1.93
C VAL A 26 -18.91 6.74 -1.03
N ILE A 27 -18.79 7.92 -0.43
CA ILE A 27 -19.86 8.54 0.33
C ILE A 27 -20.43 9.66 -0.54
N ALA A 28 -21.59 9.39 -1.14
CA ALA A 28 -22.38 10.41 -1.81
C ALA A 28 -22.98 11.33 -0.72
N SER A 29 -22.79 12.64 -0.85
CA SER A 29 -23.52 13.60 0.00
C SER A 29 -25.00 13.56 -0.37
N SER A 30 -25.86 13.67 0.65
CA SER A 30 -27.30 13.80 0.48
C SER A 30 -27.72 15.20 0.01
N SER A 31 -26.78 16.13 -0.14
CA SER A 31 -27.02 17.48 -0.66
C SER A 31 -26.47 17.64 -2.08
N SER A 32 -27.22 18.33 -2.94
CA SER A 32 -26.84 18.59 -4.34
C SER A 32 -25.61 19.50 -4.50
N ASN A 33 -25.15 20.13 -3.42
CA ASN A 33 -24.11 21.17 -3.44
C ASN A 33 -22.80 20.75 -2.78
N GLU A 34 -22.72 19.55 -2.22
CA GLU A 34 -21.47 19.04 -1.65
C GLU A 34 -20.82 18.02 -2.60
N PRO A 35 -19.50 18.12 -2.84
CA PRO A 35 -18.79 17.16 -3.67
C PRO A 35 -18.83 15.76 -3.05
N ILE A 36 -19.03 14.75 -3.90
CA ILE A 36 -18.90 13.34 -3.52
C ILE A 36 -17.50 13.11 -2.96
N LYS A 37 -17.39 12.51 -1.78
CA LYS A 37 -16.11 12.22 -1.13
C LYS A 37 -15.86 10.72 -1.11
N THR A 38 -14.65 10.32 -1.50
CA THR A 38 -14.19 8.94 -1.34
C THR A 38 -13.47 8.81 -0.01
N MET A 39 -13.97 7.92 0.85
CA MET A 39 -13.36 7.59 2.13
C MET A 39 -12.65 6.24 2.03
N TYR A 40 -11.48 6.16 2.61
CA TYR A 40 -10.64 4.96 2.57
C TYR A 40 -10.40 4.41 3.98
N GLN A 41 -10.55 3.10 4.16
CA GLN A 41 -10.09 2.40 5.36
C GLN A 41 -8.58 2.15 5.26
N PHE A 42 -7.82 2.97 5.99
CA PHE A 42 -6.38 2.93 6.07
C PHE A 42 -5.91 2.09 7.26
N TYR A 43 -5.04 1.12 7.01
CA TYR A 43 -4.38 0.30 8.02
C TYR A 43 -2.87 0.56 8.04
N THR A 44 -2.28 0.54 9.23
CA THR A 44 -0.83 0.60 9.39
C THR A 44 -0.36 -0.31 10.52
N LYS A 45 0.92 -0.71 10.45
CA LYS A 45 1.62 -1.42 11.54
C LYS A 45 2.43 -0.47 12.43
N GLN A 46 2.43 0.83 12.15
CA GLN A 46 3.16 1.79 12.98
C GLN A 46 2.49 1.92 14.35
N ARG A 47 3.31 1.81 15.41
CA ARG A 47 2.85 1.79 16.81
C ARG A 47 1.96 2.97 17.21
N VAL A 48 2.13 4.12 16.56
CA VAL A 48 1.37 5.35 16.84
C VAL A 48 -0.14 5.16 16.60
N LEU A 49 -0.51 4.23 15.72
CA LEU A 49 -1.90 3.92 15.37
C LEU A 49 -2.29 2.46 15.71
N ASN A 50 -1.58 1.81 16.65
CA ASN A 50 -1.86 0.43 17.10
C ASN A 50 -3.21 0.24 17.83
N GLY A 51 -4.19 1.12 17.61
CA GLY A 51 -5.52 1.10 18.21
C GLY A 51 -6.56 0.39 17.36
N LYS A 52 -6.34 -0.88 16.98
CA LYS A 52 -7.32 -1.90 16.54
C LYS A 52 -8.36 -1.58 15.43
N GLN A 53 -8.55 -0.33 14.99
CA GLN A 53 -9.51 0.06 13.98
C GLN A 53 -8.80 0.81 12.84
N PRO A 54 -9.21 0.57 11.58
CA PRO A 54 -8.73 1.34 10.45
C PRO A 54 -9.09 2.82 10.60
N LEU A 55 -8.18 3.69 10.18
CA LEU A 55 -8.49 5.11 10.03
C LEU A 55 -9.34 5.31 8.79
N LEU A 56 -10.29 6.23 8.87
CA LEU A 56 -10.98 6.75 7.70
C LEU A 56 -10.18 7.94 7.16
N ALA A 57 -9.61 7.80 5.98
CA ALA A 57 -8.83 8.83 5.30
C ALA A 57 -9.59 9.36 4.08
N ASN A 58 -9.54 10.67 3.84
CA ASN A 58 -10.00 11.25 2.58
C ASN A 58 -8.94 11.01 1.49
N GLU A 59 -9.32 11.15 0.22
CA GLU A 59 -8.36 11.08 -0.89
C GLU A 59 -7.24 12.13 -0.75
N ASP A 60 -7.55 13.33 -0.28
CA ASP A 60 -6.59 14.43 -0.10
C ASP A 60 -5.50 14.14 0.94
N ASP A 61 -5.80 13.27 1.91
CA ASP A 61 -4.86 12.88 2.97
C ASP A 61 -3.90 11.78 2.53
N LEU A 62 -4.12 11.20 1.34
CA LEU A 62 -3.40 10.03 0.85
C LEU A 62 -2.48 10.39 -0.32
N GLN A 63 -1.30 9.79 -0.29
CA GLN A 63 -0.34 9.88 -1.38
C GLN A 63 0.08 8.49 -1.83
N THR A 64 0.30 8.32 -3.13
CA THR A 64 0.83 7.07 -3.68
C THR A 64 2.16 6.74 -3.02
N SER A 65 2.28 5.53 -2.46
CA SER A 65 3.55 5.10 -1.90
C SER A 65 4.58 4.95 -3.01
N LYS A 66 5.71 5.66 -2.87
CA LYS A 66 6.89 5.43 -3.71
C LYS A 66 7.78 4.32 -3.14
N ALA A 67 7.31 3.59 -2.12
CA ALA A 67 8.06 2.51 -1.51
C ALA A 67 8.34 1.43 -2.55
N ARG A 68 9.61 1.11 -2.73
CA ARG A 68 10.06 0.01 -3.58
C ARG A 68 10.43 -1.15 -2.66
N LEU A 69 9.99 -2.34 -3.01
CA LEU A 69 10.39 -3.56 -2.32
C LEU A 69 11.90 -3.73 -2.45
N LYS A 70 12.57 -3.98 -1.33
CA LYS A 70 13.96 -4.42 -1.32
C LYS A 70 14.03 -5.89 -1.70
N GLU A 71 15.21 -6.32 -2.09
CA GLU A 71 15.46 -7.72 -2.43
C GLU A 71 15.10 -8.70 -1.30
N SER A 72 15.37 -8.31 -0.04
CA SER A 72 14.96 -9.07 1.16
C SER A 72 13.44 -9.21 1.26
N ASP A 73 12.70 -8.15 0.95
CA ASP A 73 11.24 -8.15 1.00
C ASP A 73 10.68 -9.07 -0.09
N ILE A 74 11.25 -9.00 -1.30
CA ILE A 74 10.87 -9.88 -2.42
C ILE A 74 11.15 -11.34 -2.07
N ARG A 75 12.28 -11.65 -1.42
CA ARG A 75 12.61 -13.02 -1.00
C ARG A 75 11.61 -13.57 0.02
N ALA A 76 11.26 -12.77 1.03
CA ALA A 76 10.23 -13.15 2.01
C ALA A 76 8.86 -13.39 1.35
N LEU A 77 8.49 -12.57 0.37
CA LEU A 77 7.26 -12.77 -0.42
C LEU A 77 7.32 -14.03 -1.27
N GLN A 78 8.48 -14.39 -1.82
CA GLN A 78 8.68 -15.65 -2.55
C GLN A 78 8.49 -16.86 -1.65
N GLU A 79 9.00 -16.83 -0.42
CA GLU A 79 8.78 -17.90 0.57
C GLU A 79 7.30 -18.06 0.91
N LEU A 80 6.57 -16.94 1.08
CA LEU A 80 5.12 -16.97 1.27
C LEU A 80 4.39 -17.58 0.07
N ALA A 81 4.78 -17.21 -1.16
CA ALA A 81 4.20 -17.78 -2.37
C ALA A 81 4.41 -19.30 -2.47
N LEU A 82 5.57 -19.80 -2.04
CA LEU A 82 5.84 -21.24 -1.96
C LEU A 82 4.94 -21.92 -0.92
N LEU A 83 4.78 -21.32 0.26
CA LEU A 83 3.93 -21.83 1.34
C LEU A 83 2.45 -21.90 0.91
N THR A 84 1.96 -20.89 0.19
CA THR A 84 0.59 -20.84 -0.32
C THR A 84 0.41 -21.63 -1.63
N LYS A 85 1.48 -22.22 -2.17
CA LYS A 85 1.51 -22.93 -3.45
C LYS A 85 1.08 -22.07 -4.64
N ASP A 86 1.27 -20.75 -4.55
CA ASP A 86 0.97 -19.81 -5.62
C ASP A 86 2.16 -19.69 -6.59
N LYS A 87 2.18 -20.58 -7.58
CA LYS A 87 3.22 -20.64 -8.60
C LYS A 87 3.29 -19.34 -9.43
N GLN A 88 2.15 -18.75 -9.75
CA GLN A 88 2.11 -17.57 -10.61
C GLN A 88 2.75 -16.39 -9.88
N TRP A 89 2.35 -16.16 -8.63
CA TRP A 89 2.89 -15.08 -7.82
C TRP A 89 4.39 -15.24 -7.56
N PHE A 90 4.86 -16.46 -7.32
CA PHE A 90 6.30 -16.74 -7.20
C PHE A 90 7.10 -16.34 -8.45
N MET A 91 6.57 -16.64 -9.64
CA MET A 91 7.23 -16.29 -10.91
C MET A 91 7.23 -14.78 -11.16
N GLU A 92 6.16 -14.07 -10.80
CA GLU A 92 6.10 -12.61 -10.87
C GLU A 92 7.13 -11.96 -9.95
N LEU A 93 7.24 -12.42 -8.70
CA LEU A 93 8.23 -11.94 -7.74
C LEU A 93 9.67 -12.24 -8.19
N SER A 94 9.90 -13.39 -8.84
CA SER A 94 11.22 -13.75 -9.38
C SER A 94 11.68 -12.78 -10.46
N ARG A 95 10.79 -12.43 -11.41
CA ARG A 95 11.07 -11.40 -12.43
C ARG A 95 11.33 -10.02 -11.81
N LEU A 96 10.63 -9.70 -10.73
CA LEU A 96 10.82 -8.44 -10.01
C LEU A 96 12.19 -8.40 -9.31
N ARG A 97 12.61 -9.49 -8.67
CA ARG A 97 13.92 -9.62 -8.02
C ARG A 97 15.05 -9.36 -9.02
N ASP A 98 14.98 -9.96 -10.20
CA ASP A 98 16.02 -9.81 -11.23
C ASP A 98 16.14 -8.35 -11.68
N LYS A 99 15.01 -7.63 -11.83
CA LYS A 99 15.02 -6.18 -12.12
C LYS A 99 15.64 -5.33 -11.02
N VAL A 100 15.44 -5.70 -9.74
CA VAL A 100 16.04 -5.00 -8.60
C VAL A 100 17.54 -5.30 -8.51
N GLY A 101 17.96 -6.54 -8.75
CA GLY A 101 19.36 -6.96 -8.79
C GLY A 101 20.17 -6.26 -9.90
N ILE A 102 19.60 -6.14 -11.10
CA ILE A 102 20.24 -5.43 -12.23
C ILE A 102 20.51 -3.96 -11.88
N ARG A 103 19.59 -3.27 -11.20
CA ARG A 103 19.78 -1.85 -10.82
C ARG A 103 20.93 -1.63 -9.84
N LYS A 104 21.25 -2.60 -8.99
CA LYS A 104 22.44 -2.52 -8.11
C LYS A 104 23.74 -2.62 -8.93
N ASN A 105 23.76 -3.49 -9.95
CA ASN A 105 24.96 -3.71 -10.77
C ASN A 105 25.30 -2.57 -11.72
N VAL A 106 24.32 -1.75 -12.12
CA VAL A 106 24.55 -0.57 -13.00
C VAL A 106 24.99 0.66 -12.20
N SER A 107 24.88 0.64 -10.87
CA SER A 107 25.22 1.78 -10.01
C SER A 107 26.65 1.72 -9.44
N ASN A 108 27.51 0.84 -9.97
CA ASN A 108 28.92 0.70 -9.60
C ASN A 108 29.84 1.25 -10.68
#